data_AF-A0A8J7QI68-F1
#
_entry.id   AF-A0A8J7QI68-F1
#
_cell.length_a   1.000
_cell.length_b   1.000
_cell.length_c   1.000
_cell.angle_alpha   90.00
_cell.angle_beta   90.00
_cell.angle_gamma   90.00
#
_symmetry.space_group_name_H-M   'P 1'
#
loop_
_entity.id
_entity.type
_entity.pdbx_description
1 polymer ?
#
loop_
_entity_poly.entity_id
_entity_poly.type
_entity_poly.pdbx_seq_one_letter_code
_entity_poly.pdbx_strand_id
1 'polypeptide(L)'
;MTDQPYLIAQTIVDATAALSPEKPLPGGDERWQDFTAGRGDRVTTLMTRLLQSHTDDFHRLVFSSHRGAGKTTELNQLAQALQNKYKTIYIEANVEMHPHDIEIEDLLLVMAQIIDQVMREEQLQLPQKLLFDIASWFGQTIKTTSVGTTYLGQLETHIQAKAGVPYFSKLMANLKALFKTESTHKTEVKEVLRKFPKTLAEAVNKLLDAANEKLKNKNQELLVIIDNLDRYPPQVIDTLISRNAERFKSLHCHFILTPPINLYYRPESENLEQNYRCFTMPTIKLRQAGQPYDHFAGPGHDLLLKALAKRINLEKLVPEPKTQDRLVFGSGGSIRNLLELAQDASLEADGDFIVLEDVNRALSRHRSRLRNRINALGLMQALVHISHTKQLDEGEPYRQALYYRLAFMYNGAGWYDIHPLISELDEFKQAHADHQTNPPTT
;
A
#
# COMPACT_ATOMS: atom_id res chain seq x y z
N MET A 1 -12.92 18.01 -5.20
CA MET A 1 -12.05 18.43 -4.09
C MET A 1 -11.97 19.94 -4.13
N THR A 2 -12.13 20.60 -3.00
CA THR A 2 -12.10 22.06 -2.87
C THR A 2 -10.71 22.60 -3.22
N ASP A 3 -10.64 23.50 -4.20
CA ASP A 3 -9.48 24.33 -4.60
C ASP A 3 -9.09 25.35 -3.52
N GLN A 4 -8.97 24.93 -2.25
CA GLN A 4 -8.29 25.76 -1.27
C GLN A 4 -6.80 25.42 -1.32
N PRO A 5 -5.92 26.43 -1.51
CA PRO A 5 -4.49 26.19 -1.48
C PRO A 5 -4.11 25.58 -0.14
N TYR A 6 -3.25 24.55 -0.16
CA TYR A 6 -2.73 24.00 1.06
C TYR A 6 -1.93 25.07 1.82
N LEU A 7 -2.29 25.30 3.08
CA LEU A 7 -1.60 26.28 3.93
C LEU A 7 -0.72 25.55 4.93
N ILE A 8 0.53 26.00 5.02
CA ILE A 8 1.47 25.58 6.06
C ILE A 8 0.91 25.98 7.43
N ALA A 9 0.75 25.01 8.33
CA ALA A 9 0.19 25.26 9.65
C ALA A 9 1.07 26.21 10.48
N GLN A 10 0.43 27.19 11.11
CA GLN A 10 1.11 28.26 11.85
C GLN A 10 0.95 28.16 13.37
N THR A 11 0.12 27.23 13.85
CA THR A 11 -0.18 27.01 15.27
C THR A 11 -0.10 25.51 15.58
N ILE A 12 0.09 25.15 16.86
CA ILE A 12 0.07 23.74 17.29
C ILE A 12 -1.26 23.06 16.95
N VAL A 13 -2.38 23.77 17.14
CA VAL A 13 -3.72 23.25 16.85
C VAL A 13 -3.86 22.86 15.38
N ASP A 14 -3.41 23.74 14.47
CA ASP A 14 -3.44 23.45 13.04
C ASP A 14 -2.42 22.37 12.64
N ALA A 15 -1.29 22.29 13.37
CA ALA A 15 -0.26 21.28 13.14
C ALA A 15 -0.81 19.85 13.32
N THR A 16 -1.70 19.63 14.30
CA THR A 16 -2.33 18.31 14.50
C THR A 16 -3.04 17.82 13.23
N ALA A 17 -3.77 18.67 12.52
CA ALA A 17 -4.44 18.29 11.28
C ALA A 17 -3.46 18.15 10.10
N ALA A 18 -2.51 19.08 10.00
CA ALA A 18 -1.50 19.12 8.93
C ALA A 18 -0.53 17.92 8.95
N LEU A 19 -0.30 17.35 10.13
CA LEU A 19 0.59 16.21 10.36
C LEU A 19 -0.15 14.85 10.34
N SER A 20 -1.41 14.80 9.92
CA SER A 20 -2.14 13.52 9.84
C SER A 20 -1.44 12.52 8.90
N PRO A 21 -1.07 11.32 9.39
CA PRO A 21 -0.35 10.31 8.61
C PRO A 21 -1.27 9.39 7.80
N GLU A 22 -2.59 9.49 7.99
CA GLU A 22 -3.55 8.51 7.46
C GLU A 22 -3.96 8.77 6.02
N LYS A 23 -3.76 10.00 5.53
CA LYS A 23 -4.13 10.38 4.17
C LYS A 23 -2.89 10.43 3.29
N PRO A 24 -2.82 9.63 2.22
CA PRO A 24 -1.78 9.77 1.21
C PRO A 24 -1.91 11.12 0.51
N LEU A 25 -0.79 11.63 -0.02
CA LEU A 25 -0.83 12.85 -0.81
C LEU A 25 -1.32 12.53 -2.24
N PRO A 26 -2.20 13.35 -2.84
CA PRO A 26 -2.53 13.24 -4.25
C PRO A 26 -1.32 13.57 -5.13
N GLY A 27 -1.39 13.19 -6.41
CA GLY A 27 -0.38 13.56 -7.40
C GLY A 27 -0.25 15.09 -7.49
N GLY A 28 0.98 15.60 -7.43
CA GLY A 28 1.26 17.02 -7.61
C GLY A 28 1.07 17.88 -6.37
N ASP A 29 0.73 17.27 -5.24
CA ASP A 29 0.62 17.96 -3.96
C ASP A 29 1.97 18.57 -3.54
N GLU A 30 1.97 19.86 -3.20
CA GLU A 30 3.17 20.63 -2.82
C GLU A 30 3.87 20.08 -1.56
N ARG A 31 3.14 19.32 -0.73
CA ARG A 31 3.69 18.68 0.47
C ARG A 31 4.53 17.46 0.16
N TRP A 32 4.50 16.97 -1.08
CA TRP A 32 5.31 15.83 -1.50
C TRP A 32 6.78 16.17 -1.41
N GLN A 33 7.55 15.27 -0.80
CA GLN A 33 8.99 15.38 -0.67
C GLN A 33 9.64 14.18 -1.33
N ASP A 34 10.50 14.43 -2.31
CA ASP A 34 11.31 13.38 -2.90
C ASP A 34 12.32 12.86 -1.86
N PHE A 35 12.22 11.58 -1.54
CA PHE A 35 13.12 10.89 -0.62
C PHE A 35 14.14 9.98 -1.33
N THR A 36 14.19 9.99 -2.66
CA THR A 36 15.06 9.12 -3.47
C THR A 36 16.52 9.16 -3.01
N ALA A 37 17.06 10.36 -2.75
CA ALA A 37 18.43 10.53 -2.26
C ALA A 37 18.63 10.00 -0.82
N GLY A 38 17.65 10.17 0.07
CA GLY A 38 17.72 9.70 1.46
C GLY A 38 17.55 8.19 1.59
N ARG A 39 16.74 7.59 0.73
CA ARG A 39 16.63 6.13 0.58
C ARG A 39 17.87 5.55 -0.14
N GLY A 40 18.48 6.35 -1.01
CA GLY A 40 19.59 5.94 -1.87
C GLY A 40 19.14 5.00 -2.98
N ASP A 41 17.91 5.13 -3.47
CA ASP A 41 17.30 4.27 -4.49
C ASP A 41 17.02 5.03 -5.80
N ARG A 42 16.42 4.34 -6.79
CA ARG A 42 15.92 4.94 -8.04
C ARG A 42 14.59 4.32 -8.48
N VAL A 43 13.87 3.71 -7.56
CA VAL A 43 12.77 2.78 -7.83
C VAL A 43 11.66 3.46 -8.62
N THR A 44 11.17 4.61 -8.16
CA THR A 44 10.09 5.36 -8.82
C THR A 44 10.50 5.84 -10.21
N THR A 45 11.76 6.28 -10.37
CA THR A 45 12.32 6.65 -11.68
C THR A 45 12.38 5.46 -12.63
N LEU A 46 12.81 4.29 -12.15
CA LEU A 46 12.89 3.07 -12.96
C LEU A 46 11.51 2.56 -13.36
N MET A 47 10.53 2.58 -12.43
CA MET A 47 9.14 2.25 -12.73
C MET A 47 8.55 3.19 -13.77
N THR A 48 8.79 4.50 -13.65
CA THR A 48 8.32 5.52 -14.62
C THR A 48 8.88 5.22 -16.01
N ARG A 49 10.21 5.02 -16.12
CA ARG A 49 10.86 4.72 -17.41
C ARG A 49 10.38 3.42 -18.02
N LEU A 50 10.19 2.40 -17.19
CA LEU A 50 9.65 1.11 -17.63
C LEU A 50 8.24 1.29 -18.19
N LEU A 51 7.34 1.90 -17.44
CA LEU A 51 5.96 2.13 -17.88
C LEU A 51 5.90 3.09 -19.09
N GLN A 52 6.88 3.98 -19.27
CA GLN A 52 6.98 4.79 -20.49
C GLN A 52 7.47 4.00 -21.70
N SER A 53 8.24 2.93 -21.51
CA SER A 53 8.77 2.12 -22.61
C SER A 53 7.67 1.49 -23.47
N HIS A 54 7.95 1.28 -24.75
CA HIS A 54 7.06 0.56 -25.66
C HIS A 54 7.34 -0.95 -25.54
N THR A 55 6.28 -1.73 -25.49
CA THR A 55 6.29 -3.19 -25.37
C THR A 55 5.02 -3.74 -25.99
N ASP A 56 5.09 -4.92 -26.61
CA ASP A 56 3.90 -5.63 -27.10
C ASP A 56 3.14 -6.32 -25.96
N ASP A 57 3.83 -6.59 -24.84
CA ASP A 57 3.28 -7.21 -23.64
C ASP A 57 2.89 -6.21 -22.54
N PHE A 58 1.93 -6.59 -21.70
CA PHE A 58 1.54 -5.81 -20.53
C PHE A 58 2.56 -5.88 -19.39
N HIS A 59 2.91 -4.72 -18.84
CA HIS A 59 3.73 -4.62 -17.63
C HIS A 59 2.98 -5.14 -16.40
N ARG A 60 3.62 -6.03 -15.63
CA ARG A 60 3.11 -6.56 -14.37
C ARG A 60 4.12 -6.31 -13.28
N LEU A 61 3.87 -5.28 -12.48
CA LEU A 61 4.83 -4.78 -11.51
C LEU A 61 4.37 -5.11 -10.10
N VAL A 62 5.33 -5.46 -9.25
CA VAL A 62 5.16 -5.49 -7.80
C VAL A 62 5.89 -4.29 -7.22
N PHE A 63 5.24 -3.50 -6.39
CA PHE A 63 5.82 -2.38 -5.67
C PHE A 63 5.69 -2.60 -4.15
N SER A 64 6.75 -3.11 -3.55
CA SER A 64 6.78 -3.51 -2.14
C SER A 64 7.57 -2.53 -1.28
N SER A 65 7.11 -2.33 -0.05
CA SER A 65 7.77 -1.53 0.97
C SER A 65 7.07 -1.76 2.30
N HIS A 66 7.68 -1.29 3.39
CA HIS A 66 7.06 -1.28 4.71
C HIS A 66 5.70 -0.58 4.68
N ARG A 67 4.77 -1.05 5.51
CA ARG A 67 3.47 -0.39 5.68
C ARG A 67 3.69 1.02 6.19
N GLY A 68 3.03 2.01 5.57
CA GLY A 68 3.23 3.42 5.93
C GLY A 68 4.53 4.06 5.44
N ALA A 69 5.33 3.39 4.59
CA ALA A 69 6.52 3.99 4.00
C ALA A 69 6.24 5.07 2.93
N GLY A 70 4.97 5.34 2.61
CA GLY A 70 4.55 6.32 1.61
C GLY A 70 4.23 5.75 0.22
N LYS A 71 4.08 4.42 0.08
CA LYS A 71 3.81 3.75 -1.21
C LYS A 71 2.66 4.41 -2.00
N THR A 72 1.50 4.57 -1.38
CA THR A 72 0.31 5.19 -1.97
C THR A 72 0.60 6.60 -2.50
N THR A 73 1.35 7.40 -1.74
CA THR A 73 1.79 8.74 -2.18
C THR A 73 2.69 8.66 -3.41
N GLU A 74 3.68 7.77 -3.42
CA GLU A 74 4.57 7.59 -4.59
C GLU A 74 3.81 7.06 -5.81
N LEU A 75 2.82 6.18 -5.62
CA LEU A 75 1.95 5.69 -6.69
C LEU A 75 1.06 6.80 -7.25
N ASN A 76 0.58 7.72 -6.43
CA ASN A 76 -0.17 8.89 -6.89
C ASN A 76 0.70 9.84 -7.73
N GLN A 77 1.95 10.08 -7.32
CA GLN A 77 2.91 10.84 -8.13
C GLN A 77 3.21 10.13 -9.45
N LEU A 78 3.42 8.81 -9.40
CA LEU A 78 3.64 7.99 -10.60
C LEU A 78 2.45 8.07 -11.56
N ALA A 79 1.23 7.91 -11.07
CA ALA A 79 0.01 8.00 -11.87
C ALA A 79 -0.13 9.37 -12.52
N GLN A 80 0.15 10.46 -11.80
CA GLN A 80 0.15 11.80 -12.37
C GLN A 80 1.25 11.99 -13.43
N ALA A 81 2.48 11.53 -13.16
CA ALA A 81 3.59 11.63 -14.12
C ALA A 81 3.31 10.84 -15.41
N LEU A 82 2.50 9.80 -15.32
CA LEU A 82 2.12 8.91 -16.42
C LEU A 82 0.76 9.21 -17.05
N GLN A 83 0.06 10.26 -16.59
CA GLN A 83 -1.33 10.54 -16.99
C GLN A 83 -1.50 10.75 -18.50
N ASN A 84 -0.46 11.18 -19.22
CA ASN A 84 -0.53 11.37 -20.68
C ASN A 84 -0.48 10.05 -21.45
N LYS A 85 0.06 8.97 -20.87
CA LYS A 85 0.14 7.63 -21.47
C LYS A 85 -0.90 6.68 -20.90
N TYR A 86 -1.29 6.86 -19.64
CA TYR A 86 -2.19 5.95 -18.95
C TYR A 86 -3.42 6.63 -18.38
N LYS A 87 -4.57 6.00 -18.57
CA LYS A 87 -5.74 6.21 -17.70
C LYS A 87 -5.62 5.22 -16.53
N THR A 88 -5.32 5.74 -15.36
CA THR A 88 -5.16 4.93 -14.16
C THR A 88 -6.50 4.52 -13.58
N ILE A 89 -6.67 3.22 -13.34
CA ILE A 89 -7.72 2.65 -12.50
C ILE A 89 -7.10 2.34 -11.14
N TYR A 90 -7.53 3.07 -10.12
CA TYR A 90 -6.99 2.93 -8.77
C TYR A 90 -7.93 2.11 -7.89
N ILE A 91 -7.44 1.01 -7.33
CA ILE A 91 -8.22 0.09 -6.49
C ILE A 91 -7.55 0.01 -5.12
N GLU A 92 -8.20 0.58 -4.10
CA GLU A 92 -7.81 0.37 -2.70
C GLU A 92 -8.42 -0.94 -2.20
N ALA A 93 -7.61 -2.02 -2.13
CA ALA A 93 -8.12 -3.36 -1.88
C ALA A 93 -8.98 -3.48 -0.62
N ASN A 94 -8.49 -2.92 0.50
CA ASN A 94 -9.17 -2.95 1.81
C ASN A 94 -10.40 -2.02 1.92
N VAL A 95 -10.63 -1.17 0.91
CA VAL A 95 -11.85 -0.34 0.80
C VAL A 95 -12.84 -1.03 -0.13
N GLU A 96 -12.35 -1.60 -1.23
CA GLU A 96 -13.17 -2.07 -2.34
C GLU A 96 -13.55 -3.54 -2.27
N MET A 97 -12.81 -4.33 -1.49
CA MET A 97 -13.10 -5.72 -1.19
C MET A 97 -13.20 -5.91 0.33
N HIS A 98 -13.48 -7.14 0.76
CA HIS A 98 -13.55 -7.45 2.18
C HIS A 98 -12.18 -7.19 2.86
N PRO A 99 -12.13 -6.55 4.04
CA PRO A 99 -10.89 -6.02 4.61
C PRO A 99 -9.90 -7.06 5.15
N HIS A 100 -10.32 -8.31 5.33
CA HIS A 100 -9.47 -9.37 5.92
C HIS A 100 -9.28 -10.60 5.02
N ASP A 101 -10.13 -10.76 4.02
CA ASP A 101 -10.17 -11.96 3.18
C ASP A 101 -10.52 -11.54 1.77
N ILE A 102 -9.67 -11.87 0.81
CA ILE A 102 -9.84 -11.53 -0.60
C ILE A 102 -9.38 -12.68 -1.48
N GLU A 103 -10.09 -12.88 -2.57
CA GLU A 103 -9.76 -13.87 -3.59
C GLU A 103 -9.73 -13.22 -4.97
N ILE A 104 -9.24 -13.97 -5.95
CA ILE A 104 -9.11 -13.47 -7.32
C ILE A 104 -10.48 -13.14 -7.92
N GLU A 105 -11.53 -13.88 -7.55
CA GLU A 105 -12.90 -13.61 -7.99
C GLU A 105 -13.42 -12.25 -7.49
N ASP A 106 -13.12 -11.86 -6.24
CA ASP A 106 -13.46 -10.53 -5.70
C ASP A 106 -12.80 -9.42 -6.53
N LEU A 107 -11.50 -9.60 -6.82
CA LEU A 107 -10.72 -8.63 -7.58
C LEU A 107 -11.27 -8.46 -9.00
N LEU A 108 -11.55 -9.57 -9.70
CA LEU A 108 -12.07 -9.54 -11.07
C LEU A 108 -13.44 -8.84 -11.16
N LEU A 109 -14.32 -9.05 -10.18
CA LEU A 109 -15.61 -8.36 -10.10
C LEU A 109 -15.45 -6.86 -9.82
N VAL A 110 -14.58 -6.51 -8.87
CA VAL A 110 -14.30 -5.10 -8.54
C VAL A 110 -13.68 -4.38 -9.73
N MET A 111 -12.75 -5.03 -10.45
CA MET A 111 -12.19 -4.50 -11.69
C MET A 111 -13.28 -4.25 -12.72
N ALA A 112 -14.15 -5.23 -13.00
CA ALA A 112 -15.24 -5.08 -13.96
C ALA A 112 -16.13 -3.86 -13.65
N GLN A 113 -16.45 -3.65 -12.37
CA GLN A 113 -17.23 -2.50 -11.92
C GLN A 113 -16.48 -1.17 -12.12
N ILE A 114 -15.24 -1.10 -11.65
CA ILE A 114 -14.48 0.16 -11.61
C ILE A 114 -14.09 0.58 -13.02
N ILE A 115 -13.74 -0.35 -13.93
CA ILE A 115 -13.50 -0.05 -15.34
C ILE A 115 -14.73 0.66 -15.93
N ASP A 116 -15.91 0.06 -15.80
CA ASP A 116 -17.16 0.64 -16.31
C ASP A 116 -17.50 2.01 -15.67
N GLN A 117 -17.25 2.16 -14.37
CA GLN A 117 -17.42 3.42 -13.66
C GLN A 117 -16.48 4.52 -14.21
N VAL A 118 -15.18 4.26 -14.26
CA VAL A 118 -14.17 5.23 -14.73
C VAL A 118 -14.43 5.62 -16.18
N MET A 119 -14.77 4.66 -17.04
CA MET A 119 -15.07 4.94 -18.45
C MET A 119 -16.32 5.81 -18.62
N ARG A 120 -17.32 5.71 -17.74
CA ARG A 120 -18.47 6.65 -17.72
C ARG A 120 -18.07 8.04 -17.27
N GLU A 121 -17.30 8.15 -16.19
CA GLU A 121 -16.82 9.43 -15.66
C GLU A 121 -15.99 10.20 -16.71
N GLU A 122 -15.24 9.46 -17.54
CA GLU A 122 -14.49 9.98 -18.68
C GLU A 122 -15.33 10.26 -19.94
N GLN A 123 -16.64 10.03 -19.89
CA GLN A 123 -17.55 10.12 -21.03
C GLN A 123 -17.17 9.19 -22.21
N LEU A 124 -16.44 8.11 -21.91
CA LEU A 124 -15.97 7.08 -22.85
C LEU A 124 -16.75 5.78 -22.66
N GLN A 125 -18.09 5.85 -22.71
CA GLN A 125 -18.96 4.72 -22.40
C GLN A 125 -18.63 3.46 -23.22
N LEU A 126 -18.61 2.32 -22.54
CA LEU A 126 -18.40 1.01 -23.15
C LEU A 126 -19.62 0.59 -23.99
N PRO A 127 -19.44 -0.28 -25.00
CA PRO A 127 -20.54 -0.73 -25.86
C PRO A 127 -21.68 -1.39 -25.06
N GLN A 128 -22.92 -0.95 -25.29
CA GLN A 128 -24.08 -1.45 -24.54
C GLN A 128 -24.29 -2.96 -24.66
N LYS A 129 -24.10 -3.49 -25.88
CA LYS A 129 -24.21 -4.92 -26.15
C LYS A 129 -23.21 -5.71 -25.32
N LEU A 130 -21.96 -5.24 -25.22
CA LEU A 130 -20.93 -5.89 -24.42
C LEU A 130 -21.31 -5.94 -22.93
N LEU A 131 -21.75 -4.81 -22.36
CA LEU A 131 -22.18 -4.74 -20.97
C LEU A 131 -23.36 -5.68 -20.70
N PHE A 132 -24.33 -5.72 -21.62
CA PHE A 132 -25.48 -6.64 -21.53
C PHE A 132 -25.05 -8.11 -21.58
N ASP A 133 -24.18 -8.48 -22.53
CA ASP A 133 -23.72 -9.86 -22.71
C ASP A 133 -22.98 -10.35 -21.46
N ILE A 134 -22.12 -9.51 -20.88
CA ILE A 134 -21.40 -9.83 -19.63
C ILE A 134 -22.38 -9.93 -18.46
N ALA A 135 -23.31 -8.99 -18.30
CA ALA A 135 -24.28 -9.03 -17.21
C ALA A 135 -25.20 -10.25 -17.28
N SER A 136 -25.61 -10.63 -18.50
CA SER A 136 -26.39 -11.82 -18.79
C SER A 136 -25.62 -13.08 -18.43
N TRP A 137 -24.35 -13.18 -18.84
CA TRP A 137 -23.48 -14.28 -18.47
C TRP A 137 -23.36 -14.41 -16.95
N PHE A 138 -23.05 -13.33 -16.23
CA PHE A 138 -22.98 -13.36 -14.75
C PHE A 138 -24.27 -13.87 -14.13
N GLY A 139 -25.42 -13.30 -14.52
CA GLY A 139 -26.73 -13.71 -14.01
C GLY A 139 -27.03 -15.19 -14.26
N GLN A 140 -26.68 -15.69 -15.44
CA GLN A 140 -26.83 -17.11 -15.78
C GLN A 140 -25.85 -18.01 -15.02
N THR A 141 -24.62 -17.57 -14.80
CA THR A 141 -23.62 -18.31 -14.03
C THR A 141 -24.09 -18.49 -12.59
N ILE A 142 -24.59 -17.44 -11.94
CA ILE A 142 -24.98 -17.49 -10.53
C ILE A 142 -26.42 -17.98 -10.31
N LYS A 143 -27.13 -18.42 -11.35
CA LYS A 143 -28.57 -18.74 -11.31
C LYS A 143 -28.98 -19.78 -10.27
N THR A 144 -28.06 -20.68 -9.90
CA THR A 144 -28.30 -21.74 -8.92
C THR A 144 -28.17 -21.26 -7.48
N THR A 145 -27.74 -20.02 -7.27
CA THR A 145 -27.65 -19.40 -5.95
C THR A 145 -28.96 -18.70 -5.62
N SER A 146 -29.25 -18.58 -4.32
CA SER A 146 -30.38 -17.80 -3.80
C SER A 146 -30.37 -16.34 -4.27
N VAL A 147 -29.17 -15.81 -4.53
CA VAL A 147 -28.89 -14.50 -5.10
C VAL A 147 -29.35 -14.48 -6.57
N GLY A 148 -28.89 -15.45 -7.38
CA GLY A 148 -29.13 -15.50 -8.82
C GLY A 148 -30.60 -15.64 -9.24
N THR A 149 -31.43 -16.34 -8.47
CA THR A 149 -32.88 -16.46 -8.77
C THR A 149 -33.59 -15.11 -8.73
N THR A 150 -33.22 -14.24 -7.77
CA THR A 150 -33.73 -12.87 -7.68
C THR A 150 -33.25 -12.00 -8.85
N TYR A 151 -31.99 -12.17 -9.27
CA TYR A 151 -31.42 -11.40 -10.39
C TYR A 151 -32.01 -11.79 -11.75
N LEU A 152 -32.22 -13.08 -12.02
CA LEU A 152 -32.82 -13.52 -13.27
C LEU A 152 -34.24 -12.98 -13.46
N GLY A 153 -35.05 -12.90 -12.39
CA GLY A 153 -36.37 -12.25 -12.46
C GLY A 153 -36.29 -10.74 -12.79
N GLN A 154 -35.23 -10.05 -12.35
CA GLN A 154 -34.98 -8.65 -12.71
C GLN A 154 -34.47 -8.47 -14.15
N LEU A 155 -33.73 -9.46 -14.68
CA LEU A 155 -33.25 -9.46 -16.07
C LEU A 155 -34.40 -9.53 -17.07
N GLU A 156 -35.34 -10.46 -16.86
CA GLU A 156 -36.49 -10.65 -17.75
C GLU A 156 -37.36 -9.39 -17.86
N THR A 157 -37.50 -8.64 -16.75
CA THR A 157 -38.22 -7.37 -16.73
C THR A 157 -37.46 -6.22 -17.42
N HIS A 158 -36.12 -6.20 -17.38
CA HIS A 158 -35.32 -5.16 -18.03
C HIS A 158 -35.15 -5.35 -19.55
N ILE A 159 -35.15 -6.60 -20.03
CA ILE A 159 -35.12 -6.91 -21.48
C ILE A 159 -36.32 -6.26 -22.19
N GLN A 160 -37.45 -6.11 -21.49
CA GLN A 160 -38.64 -5.43 -22.00
C GLN A 160 -38.49 -3.89 -22.06
N ALA A 161 -37.53 -3.30 -21.34
CA ALA A 161 -37.41 -1.84 -21.13
C ALA A 161 -36.29 -1.13 -21.94
N LYS A 162 -35.53 -1.82 -22.82
CA LYS A 162 -34.43 -1.24 -23.63
C LYS A 162 -33.37 -0.41 -22.84
N ALA A 163 -33.17 -0.67 -21.55
CA ALA A 163 -32.24 0.07 -20.70
C ALA A 163 -30.99 -0.77 -20.31
N GLY A 164 -29.97 -0.80 -21.18
CA GLY A 164 -28.77 -1.64 -21.00
C GLY A 164 -27.75 -1.13 -19.96
N VAL A 165 -27.42 0.18 -19.95
CA VAL A 165 -26.40 0.76 -19.05
C VAL A 165 -26.74 0.62 -17.57
N PRO A 166 -27.95 1.00 -17.11
CA PRO A 166 -28.25 1.00 -15.68
C PRO A 166 -28.16 -0.41 -15.09
N TYR A 167 -28.39 -1.43 -15.91
CA TYR A 167 -28.46 -2.82 -15.48
C TYR A 167 -27.08 -3.40 -15.12
N PHE A 168 -26.08 -3.30 -16.00
CA PHE A 168 -24.74 -3.82 -15.71
C PHE A 168 -24.14 -3.17 -14.46
N SER A 169 -24.19 -1.84 -14.37
CA SER A 169 -23.61 -1.12 -13.23
C SER A 169 -24.31 -1.44 -11.92
N LYS A 170 -25.64 -1.61 -11.94
CA LYS A 170 -26.42 -2.03 -10.77
C LYS A 170 -26.08 -3.45 -10.35
N LEU A 171 -25.94 -4.38 -11.30
CA LEU A 171 -25.53 -5.76 -11.02
C LEU A 171 -24.15 -5.78 -10.36
N MET A 172 -23.16 -5.12 -10.96
CA MET A 172 -21.80 -5.08 -10.42
C MET A 172 -21.76 -4.42 -9.04
N ALA A 173 -22.48 -3.30 -8.84
CA ALA A 173 -22.56 -2.65 -7.53
C ALA A 173 -23.17 -3.57 -6.45
N ASN A 174 -24.22 -4.32 -6.78
CA ASN A 174 -24.82 -5.26 -5.84
C ASN A 174 -23.90 -6.44 -5.53
N LEU A 175 -23.18 -6.99 -6.54
CA LEU A 175 -22.21 -8.05 -6.33
C LEU A 175 -21.04 -7.57 -5.47
N LYS A 176 -20.50 -6.36 -5.73
CA LYS A 176 -19.46 -5.76 -4.87
C LYS A 176 -19.96 -5.57 -3.44
N ALA A 177 -21.18 -5.08 -3.24
CA ALA A 177 -21.77 -4.93 -1.91
C ALA A 177 -21.88 -6.28 -1.19
N LEU A 178 -22.33 -7.33 -1.88
CA LEU A 178 -22.39 -8.68 -1.33
C LEU A 178 -21.00 -9.18 -0.91
N PHE A 179 -19.99 -8.98 -1.75
CA PHE A 179 -18.62 -9.49 -1.55
C PHE A 179 -17.86 -8.73 -0.45
N LYS A 180 -18.25 -7.48 -0.14
CA LYS A 180 -17.72 -6.73 1.02
C LYS A 180 -18.20 -7.26 2.37
N THR A 181 -19.22 -8.12 2.42
CA THR A 181 -19.83 -8.63 3.67
C THR A 181 -19.67 -10.13 3.83
N GLU A 182 -19.48 -10.61 5.06
CA GLU A 182 -19.51 -12.04 5.37
C GLU A 182 -20.97 -12.55 5.30
N SER A 183 -21.28 -13.46 4.38
CA SER A 183 -22.63 -14.04 4.27
C SER A 183 -22.63 -15.39 3.56
N THR A 184 -23.64 -16.22 3.83
CA THR A 184 -23.87 -17.49 3.10
C THR A 184 -24.07 -17.26 1.61
N HIS A 185 -24.77 -16.18 1.25
CA HIS A 185 -24.96 -15.73 -0.13
C HIS A 185 -23.63 -15.43 -0.85
N LYS A 186 -22.67 -14.77 -0.19
CA LYS A 186 -21.32 -14.55 -0.72
C LYS A 186 -20.65 -15.89 -1.02
N THR A 187 -20.70 -16.84 -0.07
CA THR A 187 -20.09 -18.17 -0.23
C THR A 187 -20.69 -18.92 -1.41
N GLU A 188 -22.02 -18.97 -1.54
CA GLU A 188 -22.70 -19.62 -2.68
C GLU A 188 -22.24 -19.05 -4.03
N VAL A 189 -22.21 -17.72 -4.16
CA VAL A 189 -21.81 -17.07 -5.40
C VAL A 189 -20.35 -17.34 -5.72
N LYS A 190 -19.46 -17.24 -4.73
CA LYS A 190 -18.02 -17.53 -4.90
C LYS A 190 -17.77 -18.97 -5.33
N GLU A 191 -18.41 -19.94 -4.68
CA GLU A 191 -18.26 -21.35 -5.05
C GLU A 191 -18.70 -21.65 -6.48
N VAL A 192 -19.72 -20.95 -6.97
CA VAL A 192 -20.14 -21.05 -8.36
C VAL A 192 -19.11 -20.40 -9.29
N LEU A 193 -18.66 -19.17 -9.00
CA LEU A 193 -17.65 -18.48 -9.83
C LEU A 193 -16.33 -19.24 -9.93
N ARG A 194 -15.89 -19.90 -8.84
CA ARG A 194 -14.68 -20.76 -8.83
C ARG A 194 -14.73 -21.92 -9.83
N LYS A 195 -15.94 -22.35 -10.25
CA LYS A 195 -16.12 -23.39 -11.29
C LYS A 195 -15.93 -22.85 -12.71
N PHE A 196 -15.91 -21.52 -12.86
CA PHE A 196 -15.85 -20.82 -14.15
C PHE A 196 -14.70 -19.80 -14.23
N PRO A 197 -13.46 -20.16 -13.84
CA PRO A 197 -12.37 -19.20 -13.70
C PRO A 197 -11.94 -18.57 -15.04
N LYS A 198 -11.94 -19.36 -16.12
CA LYS A 198 -11.55 -18.90 -17.46
C LYS A 198 -12.55 -17.90 -18.02
N THR A 199 -13.84 -18.22 -17.99
CA THR A 199 -14.90 -17.36 -18.53
C THR A 199 -15.08 -16.09 -17.71
N LEU A 200 -14.79 -16.11 -16.41
CA LEU A 200 -14.71 -14.89 -15.59
C LEU A 200 -13.59 -13.97 -16.04
N ALA A 201 -12.37 -14.50 -16.24
CA ALA A 201 -11.25 -13.72 -16.74
C ALA A 201 -11.51 -13.17 -18.16
N GLU A 202 -12.12 -13.99 -19.04
CA GLU A 202 -12.53 -13.57 -20.39
C GLU A 202 -13.54 -12.42 -20.36
N ALA A 203 -14.52 -12.45 -19.44
CA ALA A 203 -15.49 -11.37 -19.28
C ALA A 203 -14.80 -10.05 -18.88
N VAL A 204 -13.85 -10.11 -17.94
CA VAL A 204 -13.04 -8.94 -17.53
C VAL A 204 -12.16 -8.45 -18.68
N ASN A 205 -11.51 -9.35 -19.41
CA ASN A 205 -10.68 -8.99 -20.57
C ASN A 205 -11.48 -8.26 -21.65
N LYS A 206 -12.71 -8.69 -21.94
CA LYS A 206 -13.56 -7.96 -22.90
C LYS A 206 -13.82 -6.51 -22.47
N LEU A 207 -13.96 -6.25 -21.16
CA LEU A 207 -14.09 -4.87 -20.64
C LEU A 207 -12.78 -4.09 -20.78
N LEU A 208 -11.64 -4.72 -20.45
CA LEU A 208 -10.32 -4.12 -20.59
C LEU A 208 -10.02 -3.77 -22.05
N ASP A 209 -10.29 -4.69 -22.98
CA ASP A 209 -10.06 -4.52 -24.42
C ASP A 209 -10.92 -3.37 -24.96
N ALA A 210 -12.22 -3.35 -24.62
CA ALA A 210 -13.13 -2.28 -25.03
C ALA A 210 -12.74 -0.91 -24.43
N ALA A 211 -12.26 -0.89 -23.19
CA ALA A 211 -11.81 0.34 -22.55
C ALA A 211 -10.52 0.87 -23.20
N ASN A 212 -9.54 -0.01 -23.43
CA ASN A 212 -8.31 0.33 -24.16
C ASN A 212 -8.63 0.83 -25.58
N GLU A 213 -9.59 0.22 -26.29
CA GLU A 213 -10.02 0.69 -27.62
C GLU A 213 -10.53 2.14 -27.58
N LYS A 214 -11.31 2.50 -26.55
CA LYS A 214 -11.78 3.89 -26.37
C LYS A 214 -10.64 4.85 -26.05
N LEU A 215 -9.66 4.42 -25.26
CA LEU A 215 -8.53 5.23 -24.83
C LEU A 215 -7.47 5.47 -25.92
N LYS A 216 -7.41 4.61 -26.96
CA LYS A 216 -6.56 4.82 -28.14
C LYS A 216 -6.73 6.21 -28.76
N ASN A 217 -7.97 6.72 -28.81
CA ASN A 217 -8.27 8.05 -29.33
C ASN A 217 -7.63 9.20 -28.51
N LYS A 218 -7.28 8.93 -27.24
CA LYS A 218 -6.57 9.83 -26.34
C LYS A 218 -5.06 9.52 -26.26
N ASN A 219 -4.53 8.61 -27.08
CA ASN A 219 -3.18 8.05 -26.97
C ASN A 219 -2.87 7.48 -25.56
N GLN A 220 -3.90 6.91 -24.92
CA GLN A 220 -3.80 6.34 -23.58
C GLN A 220 -4.07 4.84 -23.58
N GLU A 221 -3.55 4.16 -22.58
CA GLU A 221 -3.84 2.76 -22.23
C GLU A 221 -4.30 2.66 -20.77
N LEU A 222 -4.87 1.53 -20.36
CA LEU A 222 -5.21 1.29 -18.95
C LEU A 222 -4.00 0.88 -18.11
N LEU A 223 -3.86 1.52 -16.95
CA LEU A 223 -2.97 1.08 -15.87
C LEU A 223 -3.80 0.82 -14.62
N VAL A 224 -3.84 -0.43 -14.16
CA VAL A 224 -4.56 -0.82 -12.95
C VAL A 224 -3.59 -0.85 -11.77
N ILE A 225 -3.83 -0.03 -10.75
CA ILE A 225 -3.07 -0.03 -9.51
C ILE A 225 -3.93 -0.67 -8.43
N ILE A 226 -3.43 -1.74 -7.82
CA ILE A 226 -4.08 -2.43 -6.70
C ILE A 226 -3.23 -2.16 -5.46
N ASP A 227 -3.64 -1.14 -4.70
CA ASP A 227 -2.94 -0.68 -3.50
C ASP A 227 -3.51 -1.32 -2.22
N ASN A 228 -2.80 -1.14 -1.11
CA ASN A 228 -3.14 -1.63 0.22
C ASN A 228 -3.21 -3.16 0.37
N LEU A 229 -2.67 -3.94 -0.57
CA LEU A 229 -2.52 -5.40 -0.38
C LEU A 229 -1.62 -5.72 0.82
N ASP A 230 -0.70 -4.82 1.20
CA ASP A 230 0.15 -4.91 2.39
C ASP A 230 -0.60 -4.82 3.73
N ARG A 231 -1.91 -4.58 3.72
CA ARG A 231 -2.77 -4.56 4.92
C ARG A 231 -3.38 -5.92 5.25
N TYR A 232 -3.28 -6.89 4.35
CA TYR A 232 -3.81 -8.23 4.52
C TYR A 232 -2.75 -9.19 5.09
N PRO A 233 -3.18 -10.31 5.71
CA PRO A 233 -2.26 -11.37 6.09
C PRO A 233 -1.44 -11.87 4.87
N PRO A 234 -0.13 -12.11 5.02
CA PRO A 234 0.72 -12.54 3.91
C PRO A 234 0.21 -13.77 3.15
N GLN A 235 -0.39 -14.73 3.85
CA GLN A 235 -0.90 -15.97 3.25
C GLN A 235 -2.10 -15.73 2.32
N VAL A 236 -2.95 -14.76 2.65
CA VAL A 236 -4.07 -14.34 1.80
C VAL A 236 -3.53 -13.74 0.51
N ILE A 237 -2.53 -12.88 0.62
CA ILE A 237 -1.93 -12.21 -0.55
C ILE A 237 -1.09 -13.16 -1.41
N ASP A 238 -0.36 -14.11 -0.80
CA ASP A 238 0.34 -15.15 -1.54
C ASP A 238 -0.64 -15.99 -2.38
N THR A 239 -1.78 -16.35 -1.80
CA THR A 239 -2.84 -17.07 -2.52
C THR A 239 -3.41 -16.21 -3.65
N LEU A 240 -3.69 -14.93 -3.40
CA LEU A 240 -4.20 -14.02 -4.41
C LEU A 240 -3.22 -13.83 -5.57
N ILE A 241 -1.94 -13.56 -5.31
CA ILE A 241 -0.99 -13.07 -6.33
C ILE A 241 -0.11 -14.20 -6.87
N SER A 242 0.55 -14.95 -5.98
CA SER A 242 1.54 -15.97 -6.37
C SER A 242 0.82 -17.19 -6.95
N ARG A 243 -0.15 -17.76 -6.21
CA ARG A 243 -0.87 -18.97 -6.64
C ARG A 243 -1.82 -18.76 -7.82
N ASN A 244 -2.21 -17.51 -8.09
CA ASN A 244 -2.99 -17.14 -9.26
C ASN A 244 -2.17 -16.33 -10.29
N ALA A 245 -0.83 -16.46 -10.29
CA ALA A 245 0.02 -15.73 -11.22
C ALA A 245 -0.39 -15.91 -12.69
N GLU A 246 -0.74 -17.13 -13.11
CA GLU A 246 -1.23 -17.40 -14.47
C GLU A 246 -2.53 -16.66 -14.81
N ARG A 247 -3.42 -16.44 -13.83
CA ARG A 247 -4.63 -15.63 -14.04
C ARG A 247 -4.29 -14.16 -14.19
N PHE A 248 -3.37 -13.63 -13.39
CA PHE A 248 -2.84 -12.28 -13.61
C PHE A 248 -2.16 -12.16 -14.97
N LYS A 249 -1.45 -13.20 -15.42
CA LYS A 249 -0.83 -13.25 -16.74
C LYS A 249 -1.84 -13.25 -17.89
N SER A 250 -3.05 -13.76 -17.67
CA SER A 250 -4.09 -13.75 -18.70
C SER A 250 -4.82 -12.40 -18.82
N LEU A 251 -4.63 -11.46 -17.89
CA LEU A 251 -5.36 -10.18 -17.90
C LEU A 251 -4.73 -9.18 -18.87
N HIS A 252 -5.56 -8.54 -19.70
CA HIS A 252 -5.14 -7.64 -20.78
C HIS A 252 -4.95 -6.19 -20.32
N CYS A 253 -4.15 -5.95 -19.28
CA CYS A 253 -3.75 -4.59 -18.91
C CYS A 253 -2.46 -4.54 -18.09
N HIS A 254 -1.90 -3.33 -17.97
CA HIS A 254 -0.76 -3.07 -17.11
C HIS A 254 -1.21 -3.07 -15.64
N PHE A 255 -0.44 -3.70 -14.75
CA PHE A 255 -0.74 -3.75 -13.32
C PHE A 255 0.43 -3.28 -12.45
N ILE A 256 0.09 -2.64 -11.33
CA ILE A 256 0.97 -2.47 -10.18
C ILE A 256 0.28 -3.07 -8.94
N LEU A 257 0.94 -4.03 -8.29
CA LEU A 257 0.47 -4.70 -7.08
C LEU A 257 1.33 -4.27 -5.88
N THR A 258 0.74 -4.09 -4.70
CA THR A 258 1.47 -3.65 -3.49
C THR A 258 1.49 -4.70 -2.37
N PRO A 259 2.00 -5.92 -2.58
CA PRO A 259 1.96 -6.96 -1.56
C PRO A 259 2.78 -6.60 -0.30
N PRO A 260 2.50 -7.25 0.84
CA PRO A 260 3.34 -7.18 2.02
C PRO A 260 4.82 -7.43 1.70
N ILE A 261 5.72 -6.58 2.20
CA ILE A 261 7.15 -6.64 1.89
C ILE A 261 7.81 -7.96 2.27
N ASN A 262 7.28 -8.65 3.28
CA ASN A 262 7.80 -9.94 3.70
C ASN A 262 7.59 -11.04 2.64
N LEU A 263 6.58 -10.94 1.76
CA LEU A 263 6.41 -11.90 0.66
C LEU A 263 7.48 -11.77 -0.42
N TYR A 264 8.06 -10.58 -0.59
CA TYR A 264 9.16 -10.37 -1.52
C TYR A 264 10.44 -11.08 -1.03
N TYR A 265 10.74 -10.97 0.28
CA TYR A 265 11.96 -11.55 0.84
C TYR A 265 11.83 -13.02 1.25
N ARG A 266 10.64 -13.43 1.67
CA ARG A 266 10.32 -14.77 2.15
C ARG A 266 8.95 -15.17 1.59
N PRO A 267 8.90 -15.64 0.34
CA PRO A 267 7.64 -16.07 -0.28
C PRO A 267 7.03 -17.24 0.50
N GLU A 268 5.70 -17.31 0.55
CA GLU A 268 4.98 -18.46 1.13
C GLU A 268 4.79 -19.59 0.10
N SER A 269 4.75 -19.25 -1.19
CA SER A 269 4.72 -20.19 -2.31
C SER A 269 5.88 -19.93 -3.29
N GLU A 270 5.61 -19.40 -4.48
CA GLU A 270 6.61 -19.04 -5.48
C GLU A 270 7.17 -17.63 -5.26
N ASN A 271 8.42 -17.41 -5.66
CA ASN A 271 9.03 -16.08 -5.61
C ASN A 271 8.30 -15.15 -6.60
N LEU A 272 7.90 -13.97 -6.13
CA LEU A 272 7.22 -12.95 -6.95
C LEU A 272 8.03 -12.58 -8.21
N GLU A 273 9.37 -12.62 -8.16
CA GLU A 273 10.23 -12.30 -9.29
C GLU A 273 10.11 -13.27 -10.48
N GLN A 274 9.56 -14.47 -10.28
CA GLN A 274 9.31 -15.41 -11.37
C GLN A 274 8.16 -14.96 -12.28
N ASN A 275 7.23 -14.17 -11.74
CA ASN A 275 5.96 -13.83 -12.39
C ASN A 275 5.77 -12.32 -12.59
N TYR A 276 6.49 -11.50 -11.82
CA TYR A 276 6.34 -10.06 -11.77
C TYR A 276 7.69 -9.37 -11.75
N ARG A 277 7.75 -8.18 -12.36
CA ARG A 277 8.92 -7.31 -12.18
C ARG A 277 8.79 -6.58 -10.85
N CYS A 278 9.63 -6.95 -9.89
CA CYS A 278 9.53 -6.47 -8.53
C CYS A 278 10.39 -5.21 -8.31
N PHE A 279 9.84 -4.29 -7.56
CA PHE A 279 10.46 -3.03 -7.16
C PHE A 279 10.24 -2.86 -5.65
N THR A 280 11.33 -2.67 -4.90
CA THR A 280 11.24 -2.54 -3.45
C THR A 280 11.75 -1.18 -3.00
N MET A 281 10.88 -0.39 -2.38
CA MET A 281 11.21 0.93 -1.85
C MET A 281 11.75 0.79 -0.41
N PRO A 282 13.01 1.17 -0.15
CA PRO A 282 13.62 1.07 1.16
C PRO A 282 13.22 2.23 2.09
N THR A 283 13.49 2.05 3.38
CA THR A 283 13.36 3.09 4.40
C THR A 283 14.42 4.18 4.18
N ILE A 284 14.10 5.42 4.56
CA ILE A 284 15.02 6.56 4.48
C ILE A 284 16.17 6.32 5.46
N LYS A 285 17.42 6.38 4.99
CA LYS A 285 18.57 6.17 5.85
C LYS A 285 18.81 7.42 6.68
N LEU A 286 18.88 7.21 7.99
CA LEU A 286 19.34 8.25 8.92
C LEU A 286 20.82 8.09 9.26
N ARG A 287 21.41 6.91 9.03
CA ARG A 287 22.81 6.60 9.30
C ARG A 287 23.35 5.50 8.39
N GLN A 288 24.65 5.24 8.46
CA GLN A 288 25.27 4.07 7.85
C GLN A 288 25.12 2.81 8.71
N ALA A 289 25.31 1.65 8.10
CA ALA A 289 25.40 0.38 8.82
C ALA A 289 26.58 0.41 9.81
N GLY A 290 26.36 -0.07 11.03
CA GLY A 290 27.38 -0.11 12.09
C GLY A 290 27.58 1.21 12.84
N GLN A 291 27.03 2.34 12.38
CA GLN A 291 27.04 3.57 13.16
C GLN A 291 26.06 3.52 14.33
N PRO A 292 26.35 4.21 15.46
CA PRO A 292 25.43 4.38 16.57
C PRO A 292 24.07 4.94 16.13
N TYR A 293 22.99 4.57 16.84
CA TYR A 293 21.63 4.96 16.49
C TYR A 293 21.37 6.47 16.63
N ASP A 294 22.09 7.15 17.51
CA ASP A 294 22.00 8.58 17.79
C ASP A 294 22.83 9.44 16.82
N HIS A 295 23.48 8.83 15.84
CA HIS A 295 24.23 9.54 14.79
C HIS A 295 23.38 9.73 13.52
N PHE A 296 23.53 10.89 12.87
CA PHE A 296 22.96 11.14 11.55
C PHE A 296 24.03 11.21 10.46
N ALA A 297 23.77 10.53 9.34
CA ALA A 297 24.64 10.56 8.16
C ALA A 297 23.82 10.54 6.87
N GLY A 298 24.28 11.32 5.89
CA GLY A 298 23.62 11.45 4.58
C GLY A 298 22.42 12.40 4.60
N PRO A 299 21.68 12.50 3.48
CA PRO A 299 20.66 13.54 3.31
C PRO A 299 19.31 13.21 3.97
N GLY A 300 19.13 12.00 4.52
CA GLY A 300 17.83 11.53 5.00
C GLY A 300 17.26 12.37 6.14
N HIS A 301 18.12 12.81 7.06
CA HIS A 301 17.77 13.71 8.15
C HIS A 301 17.11 15.01 7.63
N ASP A 302 17.82 15.74 6.77
CA ASP A 302 17.35 17.03 6.25
C ASP A 302 16.11 16.88 5.37
N LEU A 303 16.00 15.77 4.63
CA LEU A 303 14.82 15.49 3.80
C LEU A 303 13.57 15.27 4.65
N LEU A 304 13.69 14.62 5.81
CA LEU A 304 12.58 14.45 6.74
C LEU A 304 12.17 15.79 7.38
N LEU A 305 13.12 16.65 7.74
CA LEU A 305 12.82 18.01 8.21
C LEU A 305 12.14 18.85 7.12
N LYS A 306 12.58 18.75 5.86
CA LYS A 306 11.90 19.40 4.72
C LYS A 306 10.47 18.91 4.56
N ALA A 307 10.21 17.62 4.79
CA ALA A 307 8.85 17.08 4.74
C ALA A 307 7.95 17.64 5.85
N LEU A 308 8.50 17.88 7.05
CA LEU A 308 7.79 18.60 8.12
C LEU A 308 7.57 20.08 7.77
N ALA A 309 8.60 20.77 7.29
CA ALA A 309 8.52 22.19 6.91
C ALA A 309 7.51 22.46 5.78
N LYS A 310 7.24 21.45 4.93
CA LYS A 310 6.17 21.48 3.93
C LYS A 310 4.76 21.39 4.50
N ARG A 311 4.60 21.09 5.80
CA ARG A 311 3.30 20.90 6.47
C ARG A 311 3.06 21.88 7.60
N ILE A 312 4.12 22.23 8.31
CA ILE A 312 4.10 23.10 9.48
C ILE A 312 5.18 24.17 9.35
N ASN A 313 4.97 25.32 9.98
CA ASN A 313 6.03 26.31 10.16
C ASN A 313 7.05 25.76 11.16
N LEU A 314 8.01 24.98 10.66
CA LEU A 314 8.94 24.22 11.49
C LEU A 314 9.78 25.12 12.40
N GLU A 315 10.25 26.27 11.89
CA GLU A 315 11.03 27.24 12.67
C GLU A 315 10.22 27.84 13.83
N LYS A 316 8.93 28.09 13.61
CA LYS A 316 8.04 28.64 14.64
C LYS A 316 7.60 27.57 15.63
N LEU A 317 7.20 26.40 15.15
CA LEU A 317 6.53 25.38 15.96
C LEU A 317 7.49 24.37 16.59
N VAL A 318 8.71 24.22 16.07
CA VAL A 318 9.76 23.36 16.64
C VAL A 318 11.11 24.09 16.55
N PRO A 319 11.28 25.22 17.27
CA PRO A 319 12.42 26.11 17.07
C PRO A 319 13.77 25.49 17.43
N GLU A 320 13.80 24.55 18.38
CA GLU A 320 15.04 23.97 18.87
C GLU A 320 15.53 22.82 17.96
N PRO A 321 16.76 22.88 17.41
CA PRO A 321 17.31 21.82 16.58
C PRO A 321 17.34 20.45 17.27
N LYS A 322 17.65 20.40 18.57
CA LYS A 322 17.65 19.14 19.34
C LYS A 322 16.27 18.48 19.39
N THR A 323 15.20 19.26 19.40
CA THR A 323 13.82 18.76 19.36
C THR A 323 13.49 18.20 17.97
N GLN A 324 13.93 18.88 16.91
CA GLN A 324 13.82 18.40 15.53
C GLN A 324 14.60 17.09 15.33
N ASP A 325 15.84 17.02 15.79
CA ASP A 325 16.69 15.83 15.77
C ASP A 325 16.02 14.67 16.50
N ARG A 326 15.40 14.93 17.66
CA ARG A 326 14.70 13.91 18.45
C ARG A 326 13.47 13.35 17.73
N LEU A 327 12.72 14.19 17.01
CA LEU A 327 11.62 13.75 16.13
C LEU A 327 12.14 12.85 15.01
N VAL A 328 13.22 13.26 14.34
CA VAL A 328 13.82 12.51 13.23
C VAL A 328 14.36 11.17 13.72
N PHE A 329 15.12 11.15 14.81
CA PHE A 329 15.59 9.92 15.45
C PHE A 329 14.43 8.97 15.78
N GLY A 330 13.39 9.50 16.43
CA GLY A 330 12.20 8.75 16.83
C GLY A 330 11.44 8.12 15.68
N SER A 331 11.55 8.69 14.47
CA SER A 331 10.91 8.16 13.27
C SER A 331 11.57 6.90 12.71
N GLY A 332 12.87 6.68 12.99
CA GLY A 332 13.66 5.62 12.36
C GLY A 332 13.71 5.68 10.83
N GLY A 333 13.48 6.85 10.22
CA GLY A 333 13.43 7.01 8.76
C GLY A 333 12.04 6.75 8.15
N SER A 334 11.04 6.43 8.97
CA SER A 334 9.65 6.25 8.53
C SER A 334 8.93 7.60 8.51
N ILE A 335 8.51 8.06 7.32
CA ILE A 335 7.71 9.29 7.19
C ILE A 335 6.41 9.22 7.98
N ARG A 336 5.77 8.05 8.05
CA ARG A 336 4.58 7.85 8.87
C ARG A 336 4.88 8.03 10.35
N ASN A 337 5.97 7.44 10.86
CA ASN A 337 6.31 7.55 12.27
C ASN A 337 6.73 8.99 12.61
N LEU A 338 7.39 9.70 11.69
CA LEU A 338 7.72 11.11 11.88
C LEU A 338 6.47 11.97 12.03
N LEU A 339 5.49 11.80 11.13
CA LEU A 339 4.23 12.54 11.16
C LEU A 339 3.40 12.19 12.40
N GLU A 340 3.28 10.90 12.73
CA GLU A 340 2.63 10.43 13.97
C GLU A 340 3.29 11.03 15.21
N LEU A 341 4.63 11.02 15.27
CA LEU A 341 5.36 11.52 16.44
C LEU A 341 5.25 13.04 16.58
N ALA A 342 5.37 13.79 15.48
CA ALA A 342 5.21 15.24 15.50
C ALA A 342 3.77 15.64 15.84
N GLN A 343 2.78 14.90 15.35
CA GLN A 343 1.37 15.08 15.72
C GLN A 343 1.15 14.79 17.21
N ASP A 344 1.66 13.68 17.72
CA ASP A 344 1.57 13.31 19.14
C ASP A 344 2.27 14.35 20.03
N ALA A 345 3.44 14.85 19.62
CA ALA A 345 4.15 15.91 20.34
C ALA A 345 3.39 17.24 20.32
N SER A 346 2.71 17.56 19.21
CA SER A 346 1.81 18.72 19.15
C SER A 346 0.66 18.60 20.15
N LEU A 347 0.12 17.39 20.37
CA LEU A 347 -0.93 17.13 21.36
C LEU A 347 -0.43 17.17 22.81
N GLU A 348 0.86 16.95 23.03
CA GLU A 348 1.50 17.00 24.35
C GLU A 348 1.91 18.42 24.75
N ALA A 349 2.04 19.34 23.80
CA ALA A 349 2.53 20.68 24.04
C ALA A 349 1.47 21.55 24.74
N ASP A 350 1.86 22.14 25.86
CA ASP A 350 1.02 23.09 26.61
C ASP A 350 1.15 24.54 26.09
N GLY A 351 2.20 24.81 25.29
CA GLY A 351 2.53 26.14 24.77
C GLY A 351 2.25 26.33 23.27
N ASP A 352 2.80 27.40 22.70
CA ASP A 352 2.64 27.74 21.27
C ASP A 352 3.63 27.00 20.34
N PHE A 353 4.59 26.27 20.89
CA PHE A 353 5.60 25.50 20.17
C PHE A 353 5.97 24.22 20.93
N ILE A 354 6.46 23.22 20.21
CA ILE A 354 6.84 21.90 20.70
C ILE A 354 8.24 21.98 21.30
N VAL A 355 8.37 21.54 22.56
CA VAL A 355 9.66 21.40 23.26
C VAL A 355 10.10 19.94 23.32
N LEU A 356 11.35 19.71 23.75
CA LEU A 356 11.95 18.38 23.82
C LEU A 356 11.19 17.44 24.75
N GLU A 357 10.65 17.97 25.86
CA GLU A 357 9.85 17.22 26.83
C GLU A 357 8.58 16.65 26.19
N ASP A 358 7.91 17.40 25.33
CA ASP A 358 6.69 16.98 24.63
C ASP A 358 6.97 15.79 23.70
N VAL A 359 8.07 15.89 22.93
CA VAL A 359 8.55 14.81 22.08
C VAL A 359 8.91 13.57 22.92
N ASN A 360 9.55 13.74 24.07
CA ASN A 360 9.91 12.63 24.94
C ASN A 360 8.68 11.94 25.57
N ARG A 361 7.63 12.69 25.90
CA ARG A 361 6.33 12.11 26.34
C ARG A 361 5.69 11.29 25.23
N ALA A 362 5.62 11.84 24.02
CA ALA A 362 5.12 11.11 22.85
C ALA A 362 5.94 9.83 22.59
N LEU A 363 7.27 9.93 22.58
CA LEU A 363 8.19 8.80 22.42
C LEU A 363 8.02 7.72 23.49
N SER A 364 7.75 8.09 24.74
CA SER A 364 7.51 7.12 25.82
C SER A 364 6.31 6.22 25.52
N ARG A 365 5.23 6.80 24.97
CA ARG A 365 4.04 6.03 24.53
C ARG A 365 4.36 5.09 23.37
N HIS A 366 5.12 5.58 22.38
CA HIS A 366 5.59 4.76 21.25
C HIS A 366 6.48 3.59 21.71
N ARG A 367 7.49 3.84 22.55
CA ARG A 367 8.35 2.80 23.14
C ARG A 367 7.54 1.75 23.90
N SER A 368 6.56 2.17 24.69
CA SER A 368 5.70 1.24 25.44
C SER A 368 4.91 0.32 24.51
N ARG A 369 4.38 0.85 23.39
CA ARG A 369 3.69 0.04 22.37
C ARG A 369 4.63 -0.98 21.71
N LEU A 370 5.84 -0.56 21.35
CA LEU A 370 6.85 -1.44 20.77
C LEU A 370 7.22 -2.56 21.75
N ARG A 371 7.54 -2.21 23.01
CA ARG A 371 7.88 -3.18 24.07
C ARG A 371 6.77 -4.21 24.28
N ASN A 372 5.53 -3.76 24.44
CA ASN A 372 4.40 -4.68 24.67
C ASN A 372 4.22 -5.66 23.50
N ARG A 373 4.42 -5.19 22.26
CA ARG A 373 4.34 -6.05 21.08
C ARG A 373 5.50 -7.06 21.01
N ILE A 374 6.72 -6.61 21.28
CA ILE A 374 7.91 -7.48 21.31
C ILE A 374 7.72 -8.61 22.32
N ASN A 375 7.24 -8.27 23.52
CA ASN A 375 7.00 -9.23 24.60
C ASN A 375 5.87 -10.20 24.25
N ALA A 376 4.74 -9.71 23.72
CA ALA A 376 3.60 -10.54 23.37
C ALA A 376 3.92 -11.56 22.26
N LEU A 377 4.86 -11.25 21.37
CA LEU A 377 5.25 -12.09 20.23
C LEU A 377 6.57 -12.83 20.44
N GLY A 378 7.27 -12.63 21.57
CA GLY A 378 8.55 -13.28 21.86
C GLY A 378 9.68 -12.92 20.88
N LEU A 379 9.71 -11.69 20.36
CA LEU A 379 10.59 -11.32 19.24
C LEU A 379 12.00 -10.85 19.63
N MET A 380 12.32 -10.83 20.93
CA MET A 380 13.55 -10.21 21.43
C MET A 380 14.82 -10.79 20.78
N GLN A 381 14.93 -12.12 20.69
CA GLN A 381 16.10 -12.78 20.12
C GLN A 381 16.29 -12.45 18.63
N ALA A 382 15.22 -12.46 17.85
CA ALA A 382 15.27 -12.09 16.43
C ALA A 382 15.71 -10.64 16.23
N LEU A 383 15.26 -9.72 17.09
CA LEU A 383 15.65 -8.31 17.03
C LEU A 383 17.12 -8.11 17.44
N VAL A 384 17.60 -8.82 18.46
CA VAL A 384 19.02 -8.82 18.84
C VAL A 384 19.88 -9.35 17.69
N HIS A 385 19.48 -10.45 17.05
CA HIS A 385 20.16 -10.97 15.87
C HIS A 385 20.23 -9.93 14.75
N ILE A 386 19.08 -9.37 14.33
CA ILE A 386 19.02 -8.33 13.28
C ILE A 386 19.95 -7.16 13.63
N SER A 387 19.94 -6.70 14.87
CA SER A 387 20.76 -5.56 15.28
C SER A 387 22.27 -5.84 15.22
N HIS A 388 22.71 -7.08 15.38
CA HIS A 388 24.12 -7.46 15.30
C HIS A 388 24.55 -7.73 13.86
N THR A 389 23.83 -8.62 13.17
CA THR A 389 24.22 -9.13 11.86
C THR A 389 23.81 -8.20 10.72
N LYS A 390 22.85 -7.30 10.99
CA LYS A 390 22.16 -6.48 10.00
C LYS A 390 21.46 -7.31 8.92
N GLN A 391 21.14 -8.56 9.23
CA GLN A 391 20.52 -9.53 8.33
C GLN A 391 19.29 -10.17 8.98
N LEU A 392 18.42 -10.71 8.12
CA LEU A 392 17.30 -11.55 8.54
C LEU A 392 17.73 -13.01 8.51
N ASP A 393 17.25 -13.78 9.48
CA ASP A 393 17.31 -15.24 9.41
C ASP A 393 15.97 -15.81 8.89
N GLU A 394 15.80 -17.12 8.96
CA GLU A 394 14.57 -17.81 8.58
C GLU A 394 13.51 -17.80 9.69
N GLY A 395 12.25 -17.95 9.28
CA GLY A 395 11.15 -18.20 10.20
C GLY A 395 10.28 -16.99 10.56
N GLU A 396 9.24 -17.29 11.31
CA GLU A 396 8.14 -16.37 11.61
C GLU A 396 8.56 -15.11 12.38
N PRO A 397 9.48 -15.15 13.38
CA PRO A 397 9.90 -13.96 14.11
C PRO A 397 10.45 -12.83 13.22
N TYR A 398 11.22 -13.17 12.19
CA TYR A 398 11.81 -12.20 11.26
C TYR A 398 10.75 -11.61 10.31
N ARG A 399 9.79 -12.43 9.87
CA ARG A 399 8.63 -11.96 9.10
C ARG A 399 7.80 -10.97 9.92
N GLN A 400 7.54 -11.30 11.19
CA GLN A 400 6.82 -10.43 12.12
C GLN A 400 7.58 -9.14 12.44
N ALA A 401 8.92 -9.20 12.56
CA ALA A 401 9.73 -8.01 12.78
C ALA A 401 9.57 -6.97 11.64
N LEU A 402 9.55 -7.42 10.38
CA LEU A 402 9.26 -6.55 9.23
C LEU A 402 7.79 -6.12 9.20
N TYR A 403 6.85 -7.07 9.32
CA TYR A 403 5.41 -6.81 9.20
C TYR A 403 4.91 -5.78 10.23
N TYR A 404 5.42 -5.87 11.46
CA TYR A 404 5.08 -4.94 12.54
C TYR A 404 6.01 -3.71 12.64
N ARG A 405 6.91 -3.51 11.68
CA ARG A 405 7.84 -2.36 11.62
C ARG A 405 8.75 -2.25 12.85
N LEU A 406 9.11 -3.40 13.43
CA LEU A 406 10.12 -3.51 14.48
C LEU A 406 11.53 -3.52 13.88
N ALA A 407 11.66 -3.91 12.62
CA ALA A 407 12.85 -3.78 11.82
C ALA A 407 12.53 -3.14 10.46
N PHE A 408 13.51 -2.41 9.92
CA PHE A 408 13.46 -1.72 8.65
C PHE A 408 14.50 -2.28 7.69
N MET A 409 14.28 -2.00 6.40
CA MET A 409 15.12 -2.45 5.30
C MET A 409 15.64 -1.22 4.57
N TYR A 410 16.96 -1.14 4.40
CA TYR A 410 17.64 0.03 3.87
C TYR A 410 18.44 -0.33 2.61
N ASN A 411 18.54 0.60 1.67
CA ASN A 411 19.28 0.36 0.42
C ASN A 411 20.81 0.26 0.63
N GLY A 412 21.57 -0.04 -0.43
CA GLY A 412 23.04 -0.12 -0.42
C GLY A 412 23.50 -1.59 -0.47
N ALA A 413 24.33 -2.02 0.48
CA ALA A 413 24.70 -3.44 0.63
C ALA A 413 23.52 -4.35 1.04
N GLY A 414 22.29 -3.83 1.09
CA GLY A 414 21.10 -4.54 1.57
C GLY A 414 21.23 -4.90 3.04
N TRP A 415 20.84 -3.99 3.93
CA TRP A 415 20.93 -4.24 5.37
C TRP A 415 19.59 -3.97 6.06
N TYR A 416 19.38 -4.72 7.13
CA TYR A 416 18.21 -4.62 8.01
C TYR A 416 18.64 -4.08 9.35
N ASP A 417 17.75 -3.38 10.02
CA ASP A 417 18.00 -3.00 11.39
C ASP A 417 16.74 -2.73 12.17
N ILE A 418 16.86 -2.81 13.49
CA ILE A 418 15.75 -2.53 14.39
C ILE A 418 15.34 -1.06 14.35
N HIS A 419 14.09 -0.80 14.71
CA HIS A 419 13.62 0.55 14.98
C HIS A 419 14.46 1.17 16.12
N PRO A 420 14.96 2.42 16.00
CA PRO A 420 15.91 3.01 16.97
C PRO A 420 15.36 3.07 18.39
N LEU A 421 14.06 3.30 18.57
CA LEU A 421 13.39 3.24 19.88
C LEU A 421 13.50 1.89 20.60
N ILE A 422 13.75 0.79 19.87
CA ILE A 422 14.00 -0.52 20.47
C ILE A 422 15.39 -0.55 21.13
N SER A 423 16.39 0.11 20.53
CA SER A 423 17.73 0.20 21.14
C SER A 423 17.76 0.99 22.45
N GLU A 424 16.71 1.77 22.75
CA GLU A 424 16.56 2.49 24.01
C GLU A 424 15.93 1.65 25.13
N LEU A 425 15.33 0.50 24.82
CA LEU A 425 14.68 -0.37 25.80
C LEU A 425 15.73 -1.08 26.67
N ASP A 426 15.52 -1.11 27.98
CA ASP A 426 16.48 -1.71 28.91
C ASP A 426 16.53 -3.23 28.75
N GLU A 427 15.40 -3.87 28.49
CA GLU A 427 15.31 -5.31 28.21
C GLU A 427 16.09 -5.67 26.94
N PHE A 428 16.08 -4.78 25.94
CA PHE A 428 16.85 -4.98 24.71
C PHE A 428 18.35 -4.78 24.96
N LYS A 429 18.76 -3.73 25.68
CA LYS A 429 20.17 -3.49 26.04
C LYS A 429 20.76 -4.68 26.80
N GLN A 430 20.00 -5.23 27.75
CA GLN A 430 20.40 -6.41 28.50
C GLN A 430 20.57 -7.63 27.58
N ALA A 431 19.55 -7.97 26.78
CA ALA A 431 19.61 -9.10 25.86
C ALA A 431 20.74 -8.95 24.80
N HIS A 432 20.99 -7.73 24.35
CA HIS A 432 22.07 -7.42 23.41
C HIS A 432 23.46 -7.61 24.04
N ALA A 433 23.64 -7.21 25.31
CA ALA A 433 24.89 -7.44 26.03
C ALA A 433 25.12 -8.94 26.33
N ASP A 434 24.08 -9.67 26.72
CA ASP A 434 24.15 -11.11 26.95
C ASP A 434 24.58 -11.87 25.68
N HIS A 435 24.05 -11.49 24.52
CA HIS A 435 24.44 -12.07 23.23
C HIS A 435 25.90 -11.81 22.86
N GLN A 436 26.49 -10.69 23.28
CA GLN A 436 27.91 -10.40 23.06
C GLN A 436 28.82 -11.24 23.96
N THR A 437 28.33 -11.65 25.12
CA THR A 437 29.11 -12.41 26.11
C THR A 437 28.96 -13.93 25.95
N ASN A 438 27.81 -14.41 25.49
CA ASN A 438 27.52 -15.82 25.22
C ASN A 438 26.74 -15.98 23.91
N PRO A 439 27.42 -16.02 22.74
CA PRO A 439 26.73 -16.26 21.48
C PRO A 439 26.10 -17.67 21.50
N PRO A 440 24.84 -17.84 21.06
CA PRO A 440 24.24 -19.16 20.97
C PRO A 440 25.08 -20.06 20.05
N THR A 441 25.34 -21.29 20.49
CA THR A 441 25.96 -22.32 19.64
C THR A 441 25.05 -22.61 18.45
N THR A 442 25.58 -22.37 17.26
CA THR A 442 24.96 -22.66 15.94
C THR A 442 24.49 -24.09 15.81
#